data_AF-A0A661QDY4-F1
#
_entry.id   AF-A0A661QDY4-F1
#
_cell.length_a   1.000
_cell.length_b   1.000
_cell.length_c   1.000
_cell.angle_alpha   90.00
_cell.angle_beta   90.00
_cell.angle_gamma   90.00
#
_symmetry.space_group_name_H-M   'P 1'
#
loop_
_entity.id
_entity.type
_entity.pdbx_description
1 polymer ?
#
loop_
_entity_poly.entity_id
_entity_poly.type
_entity_poly.pdbx_seq_one_letter_code
_entity_poly.pdbx_strand_id
1 'polypeptide(L)' 'DLAFKVCLLDDEVDKINAEAHRMVKNAIKDTPDHVESFINLLLISRHLERIADHATNIAEEVIYLIEGEIIRHGDF' A
#
# COMPACT_ATOMS: atom_id res chain seq x y z
N ASP A 1 -11.14 -15.09 -8.97
CA ASP A 1 -9.73 -15.50 -8.75
C ASP A 1 -8.72 -14.35 -8.72
N LEU A 2 -8.50 -13.62 -9.83
CA LEU A 2 -7.46 -12.59 -9.86
C LEU A 2 -7.77 -11.38 -8.95
N ALA A 3 -9.02 -10.92 -8.91
CA ALA A 3 -9.44 -9.83 -8.06
C ALA A 3 -9.18 -10.12 -6.56
N PHE A 4 -9.57 -11.31 -6.08
CA PHE A 4 -9.25 -11.74 -4.72
C PHE A 4 -7.74 -11.73 -4.42
N LYS A 5 -6.90 -12.14 -5.37
CA LYS A 5 -5.44 -12.08 -5.19
C LYS A 5 -4.94 -10.64 -5.06
N VAL A 6 -5.52 -9.69 -5.80
CA VAL A 6 -5.16 -8.27 -5.68
C VAL A 6 -5.46 -7.76 -4.27
N CYS A 7 -6.66 -8.03 -3.73
CA CYS A 7 -7.00 -7.65 -2.36
C CYS A 7 -6.02 -8.25 -1.33
N LEU A 8 -5.60 -9.50 -1.50
CA LEU A 8 -4.64 -10.14 -0.59
C LEU A 8 -3.21 -9.59 -0.67
N LEU A 9 -2.83 -9.00 -1.80
CA LEU A 9 -1.50 -8.41 -1.99
C LEU A 9 -1.38 -7.03 -1.32
N ASP A 10 -2.50 -6.37 -1.03
CA ASP A 10 -2.56 -5.07 -0.36
C ASP A 10 -1.85 -5.13 1.01
N ASP A 11 -2.12 -6.18 1.79
CA ASP A 11 -1.44 -6.47 3.06
C ASP A 11 0.09 -6.52 2.96
N GLU A 12 0.62 -6.95 1.82
CA GLU A 12 2.07 -6.99 1.58
C GLU A 12 2.61 -5.59 1.26
N VAL A 13 1.88 -4.80 0.48
CA VAL A 13 2.23 -3.41 0.17
C VAL A 13 2.24 -2.57 1.44
N ASP A 14 1.22 -2.70 2.29
CA ASP A 14 1.12 -2.02 3.58
C ASP A 14 2.33 -2.31 4.49
N LYS A 15 2.75 -3.58 4.55
CA LYS A 15 3.94 -4.00 5.32
C LYS A 15 5.21 -3.36 4.77
N ILE A 16 5.38 -3.38 3.45
CA ILE A 16 6.54 -2.77 2.78
C ILE A 16 6.56 -1.26 3.02
N ASN A 17 5.42 -0.60 2.94
CA ASN A 17 5.28 0.83 3.17
C ASN A 17 5.64 1.19 4.63
N ALA A 18 5.15 0.44 5.61
CA ALA A 18 5.51 0.60 7.02
C ALA A 18 7.02 0.39 7.27
N GLU A 19 7.61 -0.62 6.63
CA GLU A 19 9.05 -0.88 6.71
C GLU A 19 9.88 0.24 6.07
N ALA A 20 9.51 0.71 4.88
CA ALA A 20 10.16 1.81 4.20
C ALA A 20 10.17 3.07 5.07
N HIS A 21 9.04 3.40 5.70
CA HIS A 21 8.96 4.52 6.65
C HIS A 21 9.94 4.37 7.82
N ARG A 22 10.03 3.17 8.41
CA ARG A 22 10.96 2.87 9.51
C ARG A 22 12.41 3.01 9.08
N MET A 23 12.77 2.47 7.92
CA MET A 23 14.12 2.51 7.37
C MET A 23 14.55 3.95 7.06
N VAL A 24 13.69 4.72 6.40
CA VAL A 24 13.97 6.12 6.08
C VAL A 24 14.12 6.97 7.35
N LYS A 25 13.27 6.74 8.36
CA LYS A 25 13.38 7.45 9.65
C LYS A 25 14.71 7.19 10.35
N ASN A 26 15.25 5.97 10.26
CA ASN A 26 16.57 5.66 10.80
C ASN A 26 17.69 6.29 9.96
N ALA A 27 17.59 6.21 8.64
CA ALA A 27 18.58 6.80 7.73
C ALA A 27 18.71 8.33 7.88
N ILE A 28 17.61 9.04 8.16
CA ILE A 28 17.64 10.48 8.48
C ILE A 28 18.47 10.77 9.72
N LYS A 29 18.42 9.91 10.75
CA LYS A 29 19.21 10.09 11.99
C LYS A 29 20.70 9.85 11.73
N ASP A 30 21.02 8.87 10.90
CA ASP A 30 22.39 8.45 10.62
C ASP A 30 23.08 9.40 9.62
N THR A 31 22.33 9.95 8.65
CA THR A 31 22.83 10.77 7.54
C THR A 31 21.94 11.98 7.24
N PRO A 32 21.86 12.98 8.15
CA PRO A 32 20.90 14.09 8.04
C PRO A 32 21.09 14.97 6.80
N ASP A 33 22.29 15.02 6.21
CA ASP A 33 22.59 15.82 5.01
C ASP A 33 21.81 15.38 3.76
N HIS A 34 21.21 14.17 3.78
CA HIS A 34 20.41 13.63 2.68
C HIS A 34 18.89 13.73 2.90
N VAL A 35 18.43 14.58 3.83
CA VAL A 35 17.01 14.68 4.22
C VAL A 35 16.06 14.91 3.04
N GLU A 36 16.44 15.70 2.04
CA GLU A 36 15.61 15.93 0.85
C GLU A 36 15.38 14.64 0.05
N SER A 37 16.42 13.83 -0.14
CA SER A 37 16.30 12.53 -0.81
C SER A 37 15.43 11.55 -0.02
N PHE A 38 15.53 11.57 1.31
CA PHE A 38 14.70 10.76 2.20
C PHE A 38 13.22 11.15 2.14
N ILE A 39 12.91 12.45 2.08
CA ILE A 39 11.53 12.92 1.87
C ILE A 39 10.98 12.39 0.55
N ASN A 40 11.78 12.45 -0.53
CA ASN A 40 11.36 11.90 -1.82
C ASN A 40 11.09 10.39 -1.76
N LEU A 41 11.88 9.63 -1.01
CA LEU A 41 11.63 8.19 -0.80
C LEU A 41 10.33 7.93 -0.06
N LEU A 42 10.00 8.72 0.98
CA LEU A 42 8.71 8.62 1.67
C LEU A 42 7.53 8.93 0.74
N LEU A 43 7.68 9.95 -0.12
CA LEU A 43 6.66 10.28 -1.11
C LEU A 43 6.46 9.16 -2.13
N ILE A 44 7.54 8.56 -2.62
CA ILE A 44 7.46 7.39 -3.52
C ILE A 44 6.72 6.24 -2.83
N SER A 45 7.10 5.88 -1.59
CA SER A 45 6.42 4.84 -0.82
C SER A 45 4.92 5.11 -0.69
N ARG A 46 4.56 6.34 -0.33
CA ARG A 46 3.15 6.76 -0.23
C ARG A 46 2.41 6.66 -1.58
N HIS A 47 3.06 6.99 -2.69
CA HIS A 47 2.43 6.89 -4.01
C HIS A 47 2.21 5.44 -4.42
N LEU A 48 3.12 4.52 -4.07
CA LEU A 48 2.93 3.09 -4.28
C LEU A 48 1.75 2.55 -3.46
N GLU A 49 1.65 2.94 -2.19
CA GLU A 49 0.50 2.56 -1.32
C GLU A 49 -0.83 2.97 -1.96
N ARG A 50 -0.93 4.22 -2.40
CA ARG A 50 -2.15 4.71 -3.06
C ARG A 50 -2.48 3.95 -4.35
N ILE A 51 -1.48 3.45 -5.07
CA ILE A 51 -1.72 2.64 -6.26
C ILE A 51 -2.28 1.28 -5.86
N ALA A 52 -1.77 0.68 -4.78
CA ALA A 52 -2.31 -0.56 -4.22
C ALA A 52 -3.76 -0.39 -3.74
N ASP A 53 -4.04 0.64 -2.94
CA ASP A 53 -5.40 1.02 -2.53
C ASP A 53 -6.36 1.09 -3.74
N HIS A 54 -5.94 1.79 -4.80
CA HIS A 54 -6.77 1.92 -6.00
C HIS A 54 -6.96 0.59 -6.73
N ALA A 55 -5.94 -0.27 -6.78
CA ALA A 55 -6.07 -1.61 -7.34
C ALA A 55 -7.03 -2.48 -6.52
N THR A 56 -6.95 -2.40 -5.19
CA THR A 56 -7.84 -3.10 -4.25
C THR A 56 -9.28 -2.64 -4.43
N ASN A 57 -9.53 -1.33 -4.50
CA ASN A 57 -10.88 -0.79 -4.76
C ASN A 57 -11.49 -1.32 -6.06
N ILE A 58 -10.69 -1.39 -7.15
CA ILE A 58 -11.15 -1.94 -8.43
C ILE A 58 -11.43 -3.45 -8.32
N ALA A 59 -10.58 -4.18 -7.61
CA ALA A 59 -10.75 -5.62 -7.40
C ALA A 59 -12.02 -5.93 -6.61
N GLU A 60 -12.32 -5.18 -5.54
CA GLU A 60 -13.56 -5.29 -4.78
C GLU A 60 -14.80 -5.04 -5.65
N GLU A 61 -14.76 -4.03 -6.53
CA GLU A 61 -15.87 -3.73 -7.45
C GLU A 61 -16.10 -4.88 -8.45
N VAL A 62 -15.04 -5.51 -8.94
CA VAL A 62 -15.13 -6.68 -9.81
C VAL A 62 -15.74 -7.86 -9.06
N ILE A 63 -15.35 -8.10 -7.81
CA ILE A 63 -15.92 -9.19 -7.01
C ILE A 63 -17.41 -8.93 -6.76
N TYR A 64 -17.78 -7.71 -6.35
CA TYR A 64 -19.17 -7.31 -6.17
C TYR A 64 -20.00 -7.51 -7.44
N LEU A 65 -19.47 -7.16 -8.61
CA LEU A 65 -20.16 -7.33 -9.89
C LEU A 65 -20.50 -8.80 -10.20
N ILE A 66 -19.65 -9.73 -9.75
CA ILE A 66 -19.80 -11.16 -10.05
C ILE A 66 -20.66 -11.86 -8.98
N GLU A 67 -20.39 -11.58 -7.70
CA GLU A 67 -21.00 -12.29 -6.57
C GLU A 67 -22.26 -11.61 -6.03
N GLY A 68 -22.43 -10.31 -6.30
CA GLY A 68 -23.54 -9.49 -5.79
C GLY A 68 -23.40 -9.11 -4.31
N GLU A 69 -22.31 -9.47 -3.65
CA GLU A 69 -22.04 -9.19 -2.24
C GLU A 69 -20.96 -8.11 -2.08
N ILE A 70 -21.24 -7.11 -1.24
CA ILE A 70 -20.29 -6.02 -0.95
C ILE A 70 -19.26 -6.54 0.04
N ILE A 71 -18.01 -6.68 -0.41
CA ILE A 71 -16.87 -7.12 0.43
C ILE A 71 -16.21 -5.94 1.18
N ARG A 72 -16.66 -4.70 0.94
CA ARG A 72 -16.10 -3.53 1.61
C ARG A 72 -16.36 -3.59 3.12
N HIS A 73 -15.28 -3.63 3.92
CA HIS A 73 -15.27 -3.61 5.38
C HIS A 73 -15.85 -4.87 6.06
N GLY A 74 -15.78 -6.04 5.41
CA GLY A 74 -15.96 -7.31 6.11
C GLY A 74 -14.70 -7.62 6.93
N ASP A 75 -14.80 -7.62 8.26
CA ASP A 75 -13.76 -8.18 9.12
C ASP A 75 -13.49 -9.64 8.69
N PHE A 76 -12.31 -9.91 8.15
CA PHE A 76 -11.75 -11.25 8.02
C PHE A 76 -10.62 -11.44 9.04
#